data_AF-A0A956XN12-F1
#
_entry.id   AF-A0A956XN12-F1
#
_cell.length_a   1.000
_cell.length_b   1.000
_cell.length_c   1.000
_cell.angle_alpha   90.00
_cell.angle_beta   90.00
_cell.angle_gamma   90.00
#
_symmetry.space_group_name_H-M   'P 1'
#
loop_
_entity.id
_entity.type
_entity.pdbx_description
1 polymer ?
#
loop_
_entity_poly.entity_id
_entity_poly.type
_entity_poly.pdbx_seq_one_letter_code
_entity_poly.pdbx_strand_id
1 'polypeptide(L)'
;MTEGAGYWAASHYTYYWKLTPNQRASLKSREPLLYVASNVVQRVKPGDVLWMLNVHIGSLYLIGRLLVEFVVDNTELAMELVNSESETWYEADWYAIANHYQAEPMREVDITPLAGALQFESGTFQLDLSDGIQIGQVRGLRELAPDSASLLEQVWYDDEYTPNDIQDYLELVEDDRAYNEGKTVIRTLRERQRNRNLVEDAKAQFKAHHGHLYCEGCGFSFQDTYGLEYIEAHHIEQMASLEGERQTSISDLVMLCANCHRIVHTRTPPLSLEELRAIIKRRDEGFPNK
;
A
#
# COMPACT_ATOMS: atom_id res chain seq x y z
N MET A 1 36.21 -6.57 20.62
CA MET A 1 36.21 -6.75 19.15
C MET A 1 35.21 -7.85 18.84
N THR A 2 33.96 -7.46 18.61
CA THR A 2 32.92 -8.34 18.08
C THR A 2 32.45 -7.65 16.83
N GLU A 3 33.01 -8.06 15.69
CA GLU A 3 32.50 -7.74 14.37
C GLU A 3 31.08 -8.31 14.30
N GLY A 4 30.11 -7.44 14.57
CA GLY A 4 28.71 -7.74 14.32
C GLY A 4 28.54 -7.83 12.81
N ALA A 5 28.13 -9.01 12.34
CA ALA A 5 27.69 -9.22 10.97
C ALA A 5 26.69 -8.10 10.60
N GLY A 6 27.06 -7.27 9.63
CA GLY A 6 26.20 -6.22 9.09
C GLY A 6 24.99 -6.86 8.44
N TYR A 7 23.90 -6.95 9.19
CA TYR A 7 22.58 -7.18 8.61
C TYR A 7 22.32 -6.02 7.63
N TRP A 8 21.98 -6.37 6.40
CA TRP A 8 21.68 -5.50 5.27
C TRP A 8 20.73 -4.36 5.67
N ALA A 9 21.26 -3.21 6.08
CA ALA A 9 20.49 -1.98 6.10
C ALA A 9 20.22 -1.62 4.63
N ALA A 10 18.95 -1.56 4.25
CA ALA A 10 18.56 -1.10 2.92
C ALA A 10 19.11 0.32 2.70
N SER A 11 19.76 0.57 1.56
CA SER A 11 20.17 1.92 1.20
C SER A 11 18.97 2.67 0.65
N HIS A 12 18.82 3.94 1.04
CA HIS A 12 17.75 4.80 0.54
C HIS A 12 18.35 5.83 -0.41
N TYR A 13 17.80 5.94 -1.62
CA TYR A 13 18.27 6.86 -2.63
C TYR A 13 17.18 7.85 -3.05
N THR A 14 17.55 9.10 -3.28
CA THR A 14 16.66 10.06 -3.96
C THR A 14 16.83 9.96 -5.46
N TYR A 15 15.72 9.97 -6.20
CA TYR A 15 15.69 9.98 -7.65
C TYR A 15 14.80 11.11 -8.14
N TYR A 16 15.32 12.01 -8.97
CA TYR A 16 14.49 13.07 -9.55
C TYR A 16 13.62 12.54 -10.69
N TRP A 17 12.31 12.68 -10.53
CA TRP A 17 11.32 12.32 -11.53
C TRP A 17 10.67 13.58 -12.10
N LYS A 18 10.81 13.79 -13.41
CA LYS A 18 10.17 14.92 -14.09
C LYS A 18 8.71 14.59 -14.40
N LEU A 19 7.77 15.30 -13.75
CA LEU A 19 6.36 15.21 -14.08
C LEU A 19 6.00 16.16 -15.23
N THR A 20 5.29 15.63 -16.23
CA THR A 20 4.53 16.46 -17.18
C THR A 20 3.24 16.98 -16.52
N PRO A 21 2.60 18.04 -17.04
CA PRO A 21 1.33 18.54 -16.50
C PRO A 21 0.23 17.46 -16.42
N ASN A 22 0.16 16.59 -17.43
CA ASN A 22 -0.81 15.49 -17.45
C ASN A 22 -0.52 14.44 -16.36
N GLN A 23 0.75 14.06 -16.19
CA GLN A 23 1.15 13.12 -15.12
C GLN A 23 0.91 13.72 -13.73
N ARG A 24 1.18 15.01 -13.55
CA ARG A 24 0.88 15.70 -12.28
C ARG A 24 -0.62 15.70 -12.00
N ALA A 25 -1.46 15.91 -13.01
CA ALA A 25 -2.91 15.81 -12.86
C ALA A 25 -3.37 14.37 -12.57
N SER A 26 -2.69 13.36 -13.13
CA SER A 26 -2.98 11.95 -12.87
C SER A 26 -2.46 11.45 -11.53
N LEU A 27 -1.62 12.18 -10.78
CA LEU A 27 -1.29 11.79 -9.40
C LEU A 27 -2.54 11.64 -8.51
N LYS A 28 -3.65 12.30 -8.87
CA LYS A 28 -4.97 12.11 -8.22
C LYS A 28 -5.56 10.71 -8.43
N SER A 29 -5.21 10.01 -9.52
CA SER A 29 -5.64 8.63 -9.77
C SER A 29 -4.88 7.61 -8.93
N ARG A 30 -3.79 8.02 -8.26
CA ARG A 30 -2.99 7.18 -7.34
C ARG A 30 -2.53 5.88 -8.00
N GLU A 31 -2.07 5.98 -9.25
CA GLU A 31 -1.49 4.85 -9.96
C GLU A 31 -0.22 4.34 -9.23
N PRO A 32 -0.01 3.01 -9.17
CA PRO A 32 1.14 2.42 -8.49
C PRO A 32 2.45 2.74 -9.20
N LEU A 33 3.49 3.05 -8.44
CA LEU A 33 4.86 3.20 -8.96
C LEU A 33 5.49 1.81 -9.11
N LEU A 34 5.31 1.18 -10.27
CA LEU A 34 5.78 -0.18 -10.52
C LEU A 34 7.26 -0.26 -10.91
N TYR A 35 7.80 0.77 -11.58
CA TYR A 35 9.19 0.76 -12.02
C TYR A 35 9.79 2.16 -12.19
N VAL A 36 11.13 2.22 -12.18
CA VAL A 36 11.93 3.36 -12.62
C VAL A 36 12.87 2.89 -13.74
N ALA A 37 12.81 3.55 -14.90
CA ALA A 37 13.67 3.27 -16.03
C ALA A 37 14.75 4.34 -16.18
N SER A 38 16.01 4.00 -15.89
CA SER A 38 17.14 4.95 -15.97
C SER A 38 18.49 4.28 -15.78
N ASN A 39 19.50 4.72 -16.53
CA ASN A 39 20.86 4.17 -16.40
C ASN A 39 21.49 4.38 -15.01
N VAL A 40 21.00 5.32 -14.22
CA VAL A 40 21.52 5.52 -12.85
C VAL A 40 21.06 4.43 -11.88
N VAL A 41 19.94 3.74 -12.16
CA VAL A 41 19.40 2.70 -11.27
C VAL A 41 20.21 1.41 -11.28
N GLN A 42 21.17 1.24 -12.21
CA GLN A 42 22.15 0.15 -12.14
C GLN A 42 22.95 0.10 -10.83
N ARG A 43 22.97 1.22 -10.08
CA ARG A 43 23.69 1.37 -8.81
C ARG A 43 22.92 0.87 -7.60
N VAL A 44 21.60 0.66 -7.72
CA VAL A 44 20.78 0.16 -6.62
C VAL A 44 20.70 -1.36 -6.64
N LYS A 45 20.25 -1.94 -5.53
CA LYS A 45 20.12 -3.38 -5.33
C LYS A 45 18.71 -3.73 -4.84
N PRO A 46 18.27 -4.99 -5.02
CA PRO A 46 17.10 -5.50 -4.34
C PRO A 46 17.15 -5.23 -2.83
N GLY A 47 16.06 -4.74 -2.28
CA GLY A 47 15.93 -4.29 -0.89
C GLY A 47 16.14 -2.78 -0.69
N ASP A 48 16.80 -2.08 -1.60
CA ASP A 48 16.97 -0.63 -1.53
C ASP A 48 15.63 0.10 -1.77
N VAL A 49 15.56 1.35 -1.34
CA VAL A 49 14.38 2.21 -1.52
C VAL A 49 14.72 3.41 -2.38
N LEU A 50 13.93 3.66 -3.41
CA LEU A 50 14.00 4.86 -4.24
C LEU A 50 12.89 5.84 -3.88
N TRP A 51 13.27 7.06 -3.49
CA TRP A 51 12.38 8.18 -3.22
C TRP A 51 12.28 9.11 -4.42
N MET A 52 11.10 9.24 -5.01
CA MET A 52 10.87 10.04 -6.20
C MET A 52 10.70 11.50 -5.83
N LEU A 53 11.66 12.35 -6.19
CA LEU A 53 11.60 13.78 -5.97
C LEU A 53 11.13 14.52 -7.21
N ASN A 54 10.28 15.52 -7.04
CA ASN A 54 9.93 16.47 -8.08
C ASN A 54 10.11 17.91 -7.57
N VAL A 55 10.44 18.83 -8.48
CA VAL A 55 10.58 20.25 -8.16
C VAL A 55 9.62 21.02 -9.05
N HIS A 56 8.80 21.88 -8.43
CA HIS A 56 7.84 22.71 -9.14
C HIS A 56 7.79 24.10 -8.51
N ILE A 57 8.11 25.12 -9.32
CA ILE A 57 8.12 26.53 -8.90
C ILE A 57 8.96 26.74 -7.61
N GLY A 58 10.13 26.10 -7.54
CA GLY A 58 11.04 26.21 -6.39
C GLY A 58 10.66 25.38 -5.16
N SER A 59 9.48 24.76 -5.14
CA SER A 59 9.06 23.82 -4.09
C SER A 59 9.51 22.40 -4.41
N LEU A 60 9.80 21.62 -3.36
CA LEU A 60 10.24 20.23 -3.43
C LEU A 60 9.12 19.29 -2.98
N TYR A 61 8.85 18.30 -3.80
CA TYR A 61 7.80 17.32 -3.58
C TYR A 61 8.36 15.91 -3.57
N LEU A 62 7.84 15.09 -2.67
CA LEU A 62 7.98 13.64 -2.72
C LEU A 62 6.77 13.09 -3.48
N ILE A 63 7.01 12.37 -4.58
CA ILE A 63 5.94 11.94 -5.50
C ILE A 63 5.72 10.43 -5.54
N GLY A 64 6.58 9.66 -4.89
CA GLY A 64 6.57 8.20 -4.95
C GLY A 64 7.67 7.58 -4.10
N ARG A 65 7.44 6.33 -3.71
CA ARG A 65 8.39 5.45 -3.03
C ARG A 65 8.39 4.11 -3.77
N LEU A 66 9.57 3.63 -4.16
CA LEU A 66 9.72 2.32 -4.78
C LEU A 66 10.68 1.47 -3.93
N LEU A 67 10.16 0.39 -3.34
CA LEU A 67 10.97 -0.68 -2.77
C LEU A 67 11.45 -1.57 -3.92
N VAL A 68 12.76 -1.66 -4.11
CA VAL A 68 13.36 -2.37 -5.24
C VAL A 68 13.28 -3.88 -4.98
N GLU A 69 12.53 -4.62 -5.80
CA GLU A 69 12.54 -6.08 -5.79
C GLU A 69 13.50 -6.64 -6.84
N PHE A 70 13.49 -6.06 -8.04
CA PHE A 70 14.36 -6.46 -9.14
C PHE A 70 15.09 -5.27 -9.74
N VAL A 71 16.31 -5.53 -10.19
CA VAL A 71 17.08 -4.62 -11.06
C VAL A 71 17.44 -5.40 -12.30
N VAL A 72 17.01 -4.92 -13.47
CA VAL A 72 17.17 -5.63 -14.75
C VAL A 72 17.68 -4.68 -15.83
N ASP A 73 18.44 -5.24 -16.77
CA ASP A 73 19.03 -4.54 -17.93
C ASP A 73 18.36 -4.93 -19.26
N ASN A 74 17.20 -5.57 -19.18
CA ASN A 74 16.46 -6.09 -20.32
C ASN A 74 15.01 -5.60 -20.29
N THR A 75 14.61 -4.88 -21.34
CA THR A 75 13.27 -4.31 -21.51
C THR A 75 12.17 -5.37 -21.51
N GLU A 76 12.34 -6.48 -22.23
CA GLU A 76 11.32 -7.52 -22.35
C GLU A 76 11.05 -8.18 -20.98
N LEU A 77 12.12 -8.52 -20.25
CA LEU A 77 12.02 -9.05 -18.89
C LEU A 77 11.41 -8.02 -17.93
N ALA A 78 11.76 -6.75 -18.07
CA ALA A 78 11.15 -5.69 -17.25
C ALA A 78 9.64 -5.57 -17.50
N MET A 79 9.19 -5.65 -18.75
CA MET A 79 7.78 -5.64 -19.12
C MET A 79 7.04 -6.85 -18.54
N GLU A 80 7.65 -8.04 -18.63
CA GLU A 80 7.11 -9.28 -18.06
C GLU A 80 6.94 -9.17 -16.53
N LEU A 81 7.96 -8.69 -15.83
CA LEU A 81 7.95 -8.55 -14.36
C LEU A 81 6.92 -7.51 -13.87
N VAL A 82 6.75 -6.41 -14.60
CA VAL A 82 5.73 -5.39 -14.28
C VAL A 82 4.32 -5.90 -14.61
N ASN A 83 4.19 -6.94 -15.43
CA ASN A 83 2.93 -7.46 -15.97
C ASN A 83 2.11 -6.34 -16.64
N SER A 84 2.78 -5.51 -17.44
CA SER A 84 2.16 -4.36 -18.09
C SER A 84 1.66 -4.72 -19.49
N GLU A 85 0.36 -4.59 -19.73
CA GLU A 85 -0.21 -4.50 -21.08
C GLU A 85 -0.18 -3.06 -21.64
N SER A 86 0.58 -2.14 -21.01
CA SER A 86 0.59 -0.72 -21.39
C SER A 86 1.29 -0.50 -22.73
N GLU A 87 0.60 0.20 -23.64
CA GLU A 87 1.15 0.65 -24.93
C GLU A 87 2.27 1.71 -24.79
N THR A 88 2.53 2.21 -23.58
CA THR A 88 3.49 3.29 -23.32
C THR A 88 4.59 2.84 -22.37
N TRP A 89 5.47 1.97 -22.87
CA TRP A 89 6.69 1.57 -22.18
C TRP A 89 7.85 2.55 -22.47
N TYR A 90 8.65 2.86 -21.45
CA TYR A 90 9.85 3.67 -21.62
C TYR A 90 11.09 2.77 -21.75
N GLU A 91 11.76 2.81 -22.90
CA GLU A 91 13.00 2.09 -23.13
C GLU A 91 14.19 2.75 -22.42
N ALA A 92 14.94 1.95 -21.66
CA ALA A 92 16.17 2.33 -20.98
C ALA A 92 17.11 1.12 -20.86
N ASP A 93 18.39 1.36 -20.56
CA ASP A 93 19.35 0.26 -20.39
C ASP A 93 19.16 -0.45 -19.04
N TRP A 94 18.49 0.18 -18.07
CA TRP A 94 18.29 -0.36 -16.73
C TRP A 94 16.94 0.02 -16.14
N TYR A 95 16.38 -0.91 -15.38
CA TYR A 95 15.09 -0.81 -14.69
C TYR A 95 15.23 -1.24 -13.24
N ALA A 96 14.69 -0.45 -12.32
CA ALA A 96 14.40 -0.88 -10.95
C ALA A 96 12.88 -1.14 -10.85
N ILE A 97 12.50 -2.32 -10.39
CA ILE A 97 11.12 -2.81 -10.44
C ILE A 97 10.67 -3.13 -9.01
N ALA A 98 9.47 -2.67 -8.67
CA ALA A 98 8.80 -2.97 -7.40
C ALA A 98 8.02 -4.27 -7.50
N ASN A 99 7.76 -4.89 -6.34
CA ASN A 99 6.78 -5.96 -6.28
C ASN A 99 5.40 -5.41 -6.61
N HIS A 100 4.72 -5.98 -7.60
CA HIS A 100 3.39 -5.54 -8.01
C HIS A 100 2.37 -5.49 -6.86
N TYR A 101 2.52 -6.38 -5.86
CA TYR A 101 1.64 -6.44 -4.69
C TYR A 101 2.03 -5.48 -3.56
N GLN A 102 3.24 -4.91 -3.59
CA GLN A 102 3.74 -3.95 -2.59
C GLN A 102 3.97 -2.55 -3.17
N ALA A 103 3.72 -2.37 -4.47
CA ALA A 103 3.92 -1.11 -5.14
C ALA A 103 2.99 -0.04 -4.56
N GLU A 104 3.59 1.04 -4.12
CA GLU A 104 2.86 2.13 -3.47
C GLU A 104 2.33 3.11 -4.52
N PRO A 105 1.13 3.70 -4.30
CA PRO A 105 0.58 4.68 -5.20
C PRO A 105 1.41 5.96 -5.22
N MET A 106 1.62 6.52 -6.41
CA MET A 106 2.19 7.85 -6.54
C MET A 106 1.22 8.90 -5.99
N ARG A 107 1.76 9.91 -5.31
CA ARG A 107 1.02 11.05 -4.74
C ARG A 107 1.96 12.20 -4.46
N GLU A 108 1.48 13.43 -4.47
CA GLU A 108 2.32 14.60 -4.23
C GLU A 108 2.29 15.02 -2.75
N VAL A 109 3.43 14.94 -2.07
CA VAL A 109 3.62 15.41 -0.70
C VAL A 109 4.62 16.57 -0.71
N ASP A 110 4.22 17.73 -0.19
CA ASP A 110 5.12 18.88 -0.08
C ASP A 110 6.13 18.65 1.04
N ILE A 111 7.40 18.49 0.66
CA ILE A 111 8.53 18.31 1.59
C ILE A 111 9.46 19.51 1.60
N THR A 112 9.05 20.63 1.01
CA THR A 112 9.81 21.89 1.02
C THR A 112 10.25 22.29 2.44
N PRO A 113 9.42 22.17 3.49
CA PRO A 113 9.83 22.48 4.86
C PRO A 113 10.99 21.60 5.39
N LEU A 114 11.17 20.41 4.82
CA LEU A 114 12.16 19.42 5.25
C LEU A 114 13.45 19.49 4.44
N ALA A 115 13.47 20.23 3.33
CA ALA A 115 14.58 20.24 2.38
C ALA A 115 15.93 20.60 3.05
N GLY A 116 15.93 21.51 4.03
CA GLY A 116 17.14 21.87 4.79
C GLY A 116 17.62 20.82 5.79
N ALA A 117 16.76 19.86 6.15
CA ALA A 117 17.08 18.77 7.07
C ALA A 117 17.62 17.52 6.35
N LEU A 118 17.45 17.42 5.03
CA LEU A 118 17.92 16.28 4.24
C LEU A 118 19.44 16.26 4.15
N GLN A 119 20.01 15.13 4.55
CA GLN A 119 21.43 14.81 4.53
C GLN A 119 21.69 13.57 3.67
N PHE A 120 22.88 13.50 3.09
CA PHE A 120 23.29 12.47 2.15
C PHE A 120 24.63 11.87 2.57
N GLU A 121 24.83 10.57 2.33
CA GLU A 121 26.04 9.85 2.75
C GLU A 121 27.33 10.43 2.13
N SER A 122 27.26 10.85 0.87
CA SER A 122 28.44 11.37 0.16
C SER A 122 28.56 12.90 0.30
N GLY A 123 29.02 13.38 1.46
CA GLY A 123 29.63 14.71 1.62
C GLY A 123 28.80 15.79 2.32
N THR A 124 29.35 17.01 2.40
CA THR A 124 28.70 18.20 3.00
C THR A 124 27.60 18.80 2.13
N PHE A 125 27.04 18.03 1.20
CA PHE A 125 26.03 18.53 0.27
C PHE A 125 24.72 18.76 1.02
N GLN A 126 24.22 19.99 0.96
CA GLN A 126 22.93 20.40 1.47
C GLN A 126 22.16 21.08 0.34
N LEU A 127 20.83 21.01 0.41
CA LEU A 127 19.99 21.75 -0.51
C LEU A 127 20.06 23.24 -0.19
N ASP A 128 20.36 24.04 -1.20
CA ASP A 128 20.31 25.49 -1.15
C ASP A 128 18.86 25.98 -1.31
N LEU A 129 18.40 26.71 -0.30
CA LEU A 129 17.04 27.21 -0.15
C LEU A 129 16.91 28.71 -0.51
N SER A 130 18.01 29.40 -0.79
CA SER A 130 18.04 30.87 -0.95
C SER A 130 17.12 31.39 -2.04
N ASP A 131 17.08 30.70 -3.19
CA ASP A 131 16.26 31.04 -4.36
C ASP A 131 15.28 29.89 -4.71
N GLY A 132 14.80 29.16 -3.70
CA GLY A 132 14.02 27.95 -3.88
C GLY A 132 14.86 26.78 -4.43
N ILE A 133 14.28 25.58 -4.38
CA ILE A 133 14.98 24.37 -4.79
C ILE A 133 15.16 24.34 -6.30
N GLN A 134 16.41 24.16 -6.72
CA GLN A 134 16.76 24.05 -8.14
C GLN A 134 16.85 22.58 -8.55
N ILE A 135 16.31 22.22 -9.72
CA ILE A 135 16.30 20.83 -10.24
C ILE A 135 17.71 20.23 -10.27
N GLY A 136 18.73 21.04 -10.61
CA GLY A 136 20.13 20.58 -10.67
C GLY A 136 20.64 20.01 -9.34
N GLN A 137 20.10 20.44 -8.20
CA GLN A 137 20.50 19.98 -6.87
C GLN A 137 20.04 18.53 -6.60
N VAL A 138 18.85 18.16 -7.10
CA VAL A 138 18.20 16.87 -6.83
C VAL A 138 18.27 15.87 -7.98
N ARG A 139 18.82 16.26 -9.15
CA ARG A 139 18.83 15.43 -10.36
C ARG A 139 19.61 14.12 -10.23
N GLY A 140 20.64 14.10 -9.41
CA GLY A 140 21.51 12.93 -9.24
C GLY A 140 20.88 11.87 -8.33
N LEU A 141 21.18 10.59 -8.60
CA LEU A 141 20.93 9.52 -7.65
C LEU A 141 21.88 9.68 -6.46
N ARG A 142 21.32 10.05 -5.30
CA ARG A 142 22.07 10.32 -4.06
C ARG A 142 21.57 9.42 -2.94
N GLU A 143 22.49 8.83 -2.20
CA GLU A 143 22.18 8.04 -1.01
C GLU A 143 21.90 8.96 0.16
N LEU A 144 20.78 8.73 0.84
CA LEU A 144 20.37 9.48 2.03
C LEU A 144 21.10 8.93 3.25
N ALA A 145 21.43 9.83 4.17
CA ALA A 145 21.80 9.43 5.52
C ALA A 145 20.59 8.76 6.21
N PRO A 146 20.80 7.80 7.12
CA PRO A 146 19.71 7.07 7.79
C PRO A 146 18.62 7.97 8.39
N ASP A 147 19.01 9.04 9.10
CA ASP A 147 18.05 9.96 9.72
C ASP A 147 17.17 10.68 8.69
N SER A 148 17.73 11.00 7.52
CA SER A 148 16.97 11.62 6.42
C SER A 148 16.07 10.62 5.70
N ALA A 149 16.50 9.36 5.59
CA ALA A 149 15.65 8.28 5.11
C ALA A 149 14.44 8.08 6.04
N SER A 150 14.66 8.01 7.35
CA SER A 150 13.60 7.92 8.36
C SER A 150 12.67 9.14 8.34
N LEU A 151 13.19 10.35 8.10
CA LEU A 151 12.38 11.55 7.95
C LEU A 151 11.44 11.47 6.73
N LEU A 152 11.95 10.99 5.59
CA LEU A 152 11.11 10.77 4.41
C LEU A 152 10.08 9.66 4.62
N GLU A 153 10.44 8.58 5.31
CA GLU A 153 9.47 7.54 5.70
C GLU A 153 8.38 8.11 6.57
N GLN A 154 8.74 8.84 7.64
CA GLN A 154 7.77 9.46 8.51
C GLN A 154 6.81 10.32 7.70
N VAL A 155 7.28 11.23 6.86
CA VAL A 155 6.40 12.15 6.12
C VAL A 155 5.60 11.43 5.03
N TRP A 156 6.17 10.39 4.43
CA TRP A 156 5.45 9.52 3.51
C TRP A 156 4.40 8.62 4.20
N TYR A 157 4.50 8.47 5.51
CA TYR A 157 3.55 7.74 6.35
C TYR A 157 3.03 8.64 7.48
N ASP A 158 2.92 9.95 7.29
CA ASP A 158 2.34 10.92 8.27
C ASP A 158 1.27 11.76 7.56
N ASP A 159 0.55 11.11 6.65
CA ASP A 159 -0.66 11.65 6.04
C ASP A 159 -1.88 11.03 6.75
N GLU A 160 -3.06 11.59 6.54
CA GLU A 160 -4.36 11.12 7.07
C GLU A 160 -4.74 9.65 6.67
N TYR A 161 -3.80 8.97 6.00
CA TYR A 161 -3.89 7.66 5.36
C TYR A 161 -2.83 6.66 5.87
N THR A 162 -2.01 7.03 6.85
CA THR A 162 -1.20 6.05 7.56
C THR A 162 -2.12 5.17 8.39
N PRO A 163 -1.98 3.84 8.32
CA PRO A 163 -2.62 2.95 9.27
C PRO A 163 -2.35 3.43 10.70
N ASN A 164 -3.38 3.92 11.38
CA ASN A 164 -3.22 4.40 12.76
C ASN A 164 -3.02 3.22 13.71
N ASP A 165 -3.36 2.01 13.26
CA ASP A 165 -3.19 0.76 13.98
C ASP A 165 -2.99 -0.45 13.03
N ILE A 166 -2.85 -1.63 13.63
CA ILE A 166 -2.68 -2.92 12.94
C ILE A 166 -3.93 -3.26 12.09
N GLN A 167 -5.11 -2.76 12.45
CA GLN A 167 -6.36 -3.01 11.73
C GLN A 167 -6.29 -2.38 10.34
N ASP A 168 -5.88 -1.12 10.27
CA ASP A 168 -5.74 -0.39 9.01
C ASP A 168 -4.70 -1.06 8.08
N TYR A 169 -3.60 -1.60 8.62
CA TYR A 169 -2.60 -2.30 7.82
C TYR A 169 -3.17 -3.60 7.23
N LEU A 170 -3.86 -4.42 8.03
CA LEU A 170 -4.42 -5.68 7.58
C LEU A 170 -5.56 -5.48 6.56
N GLU A 171 -6.39 -4.46 6.75
CA GLU A 171 -7.45 -4.07 5.81
C GLU A 171 -6.89 -3.60 4.44
N LEU A 172 -5.62 -3.13 4.40
CA LEU A 172 -4.89 -2.77 3.16
C LEU A 172 -4.21 -3.94 2.46
N VAL A 173 -4.03 -5.10 3.10
CA VAL A 173 -3.45 -6.29 2.44
C VAL A 173 -4.52 -7.24 1.91
N GLU A 174 -5.73 -7.20 2.47
CA GLU A 174 -6.86 -8.04 2.03
C GLU A 174 -7.73 -7.36 0.96
N ASP A 175 -7.23 -7.24 -0.28
CA ASP A 175 -8.10 -7.14 -1.46
C ASP A 175 -7.80 -8.37 -2.32
N ASP A 176 -8.74 -9.31 -2.22
CA ASP A 176 -8.96 -10.51 -3.01
C ASP A 176 -7.92 -10.87 -4.08
N ARG A 177 -7.04 -11.83 -3.73
CA ARG A 177 -6.38 -12.70 -4.70
C ARG A 177 -7.44 -13.56 -5.41
N ALA A 178 -8.05 -13.01 -6.46
CA ALA A 178 -8.77 -13.79 -7.45
C ALA A 178 -7.74 -14.45 -8.40
N TYR A 179 -7.25 -15.63 -8.06
CA TYR A 179 -6.58 -16.48 -9.04
C TYR A 179 -7.65 -17.18 -9.89
N ASN A 180 -7.99 -16.60 -11.04
CA ASN A 180 -8.54 -17.35 -12.17
C ASN A 180 -7.39 -17.63 -13.12
N GLU A 181 -7.19 -18.90 -13.50
CA GLU A 181 -6.30 -19.26 -14.61
C GLU A 181 -6.66 -18.42 -15.84
N GLY A 182 -5.78 -17.49 -16.21
CA GLY A 182 -5.74 -16.89 -17.54
C GLY A 182 -6.53 -15.61 -17.80
N LYS A 183 -7.17 -14.96 -16.81
CA LYS A 183 -7.69 -13.58 -16.96
C LYS A 183 -7.59 -12.78 -15.67
N THR A 184 -6.70 -11.79 -15.67
CA THR A 184 -6.49 -10.84 -14.57
C THR A 184 -7.58 -9.78 -14.60
N VAL A 185 -8.52 -9.83 -13.66
CA VAL A 185 -9.40 -8.70 -13.37
C VAL A 185 -8.68 -7.83 -12.34
N ILE A 186 -8.05 -6.75 -12.78
CA ILE A 186 -7.51 -5.72 -11.89
C ILE A 186 -8.68 -4.87 -11.41
N ARG A 187 -9.13 -5.12 -10.19
CA ARG A 187 -10.05 -4.25 -9.50
C ARG A 187 -9.24 -3.06 -8.99
N THR A 188 -9.26 -1.97 -9.74
CA THR A 188 -8.53 -0.74 -9.39
C THR A 188 -8.84 -0.36 -7.95
N LEU A 189 -7.84 0.13 -7.20
CA LEU A 189 -7.92 0.80 -5.89
C LEU A 189 -9.12 1.77 -5.71
N ARG A 190 -9.81 2.15 -6.80
CA ARG A 190 -11.12 2.82 -6.83
C ARG A 190 -12.18 2.18 -5.93
N GLU A 191 -12.25 0.86 -5.79
CA GLU A 191 -13.27 0.23 -4.94
C GLU A 191 -12.89 0.19 -3.44
N ARG A 192 -11.61 0.43 -3.12
CA ARG A 192 -11.09 0.54 -1.75
C ARG A 192 -11.19 1.95 -1.17
N GLN A 193 -11.80 2.88 -1.92
CA GLN A 193 -12.56 3.99 -1.36
C GLN A 193 -13.93 3.54 -0.83
N ARG A 194 -14.08 2.29 -0.38
CA ARG A 194 -15.15 1.96 0.57
C ARG A 194 -14.93 2.85 1.78
N ASN A 195 -15.84 3.78 1.95
CA ASN A 195 -15.80 4.90 2.88
C ASN A 195 -15.31 4.42 4.27
N ARG A 196 -14.10 4.81 4.70
CA ARG A 196 -13.55 4.45 6.03
C ARG A 196 -14.56 4.77 7.13
N ASN A 197 -15.25 5.90 6.98
CA ASN A 197 -16.34 6.28 7.87
C ASN A 197 -17.47 5.25 7.89
N LEU A 198 -17.79 4.57 6.78
CA LEU A 198 -18.82 3.52 6.77
C LEU A 198 -18.41 2.31 7.62
N VAL A 199 -17.14 1.90 7.57
CA VAL A 199 -16.63 0.78 8.37
C VAL A 199 -16.56 1.16 9.84
N GLU A 200 -16.04 2.35 10.14
CA GLU A 200 -16.00 2.89 11.50
C GLU A 200 -17.41 3.08 12.08
N ASP A 201 -18.33 3.68 11.32
CA ASP A 201 -19.73 3.86 11.70
C ASP A 201 -20.41 2.51 11.91
N ALA A 202 -20.12 1.50 11.09
CA ALA A 202 -20.64 0.15 11.25
C ALA A 202 -20.14 -0.51 12.54
N LYS A 203 -18.83 -0.45 12.82
CA LYS A 203 -18.24 -0.96 14.06
C LYS A 203 -18.80 -0.23 15.27
N ALA A 204 -18.91 1.10 15.22
CA ALA A 204 -19.46 1.93 16.28
C ALA A 204 -20.95 1.63 16.53
N GLN A 205 -21.74 1.51 15.46
CA GLN A 205 -23.15 1.16 15.55
C GLN A 205 -23.33 -0.25 16.12
N PHE A 206 -22.56 -1.23 15.64
CA PHE A 206 -22.59 -2.59 16.16
C PHE A 206 -22.29 -2.62 17.65
N LYS A 207 -21.21 -1.95 18.08
CA LYS A 207 -20.82 -1.83 19.49
C LYS A 207 -21.90 -1.12 20.32
N ALA A 208 -22.55 -0.09 19.79
CA ALA A 208 -23.64 0.60 20.48
C ALA A 208 -24.88 -0.30 20.71
N HIS A 209 -25.19 -1.20 19.76
CA HIS A 209 -26.33 -2.12 19.87
C HIS A 209 -26.03 -3.37 20.70
N HIS A 210 -24.79 -3.87 20.64
CA HIS A 210 -24.41 -5.17 21.21
C HIS A 210 -23.43 -5.08 22.41
N GLY A 211 -22.98 -3.87 22.76
CA GLY A 211 -22.09 -3.56 23.87
C GLY A 211 -20.59 -3.80 23.61
N HIS A 212 -20.24 -4.70 22.69
CA HIS A 212 -18.86 -5.03 22.32
C HIS A 212 -18.79 -5.57 20.89
N LEU A 213 -17.58 -5.66 20.33
CA LEU A 213 -17.32 -6.24 19.01
C LEU A 213 -17.11 -7.75 19.12
N TYR A 214 -17.83 -8.52 18.31
CA TYR A 214 -17.64 -9.96 18.18
C TYR A 214 -17.99 -10.41 16.76
N CYS A 215 -17.46 -11.57 16.37
CA CYS A 215 -17.74 -12.20 15.09
C CYS A 215 -19.19 -12.69 15.04
N GLU A 216 -19.99 -12.19 14.11
CA GLU A 216 -21.37 -12.61 13.91
C GLU A 216 -21.49 -14.05 13.38
N GLY A 217 -20.42 -14.60 12.82
CA GLY A 217 -20.35 -15.98 12.36
C GLY A 217 -20.15 -17.00 13.48
N CYS A 218 -19.14 -16.79 14.33
CA CYS A 218 -18.72 -17.77 15.35
C CYS A 218 -18.78 -17.27 16.81
N GLY A 219 -19.14 -16.02 17.05
CA GLY A 219 -19.17 -15.40 18.38
C GLY A 219 -17.80 -15.04 18.96
N PHE A 220 -16.71 -15.20 18.20
CA PHE A 220 -15.36 -14.89 18.68
C PHE A 220 -15.18 -13.40 18.97
N SER A 221 -14.59 -13.08 20.12
CA SER A 221 -14.25 -11.72 20.55
C SER A 221 -12.74 -11.59 20.74
N PHE A 222 -12.11 -10.70 19.99
CA PHE A 222 -10.69 -10.39 20.15
C PHE A 222 -10.42 -9.66 21.46
N GLN A 223 -11.38 -8.85 21.93
CA GLN A 223 -11.25 -8.13 23.18
C GLN A 223 -11.22 -9.12 24.36
N ASP A 224 -12.10 -10.11 24.38
CA ASP A 224 -12.18 -11.06 25.49
C ASP A 224 -11.04 -12.08 25.46
N THR A 225 -10.57 -12.45 24.27
CA THR A 225 -9.52 -13.47 24.10
C THR A 225 -8.11 -12.89 24.21
N TYR A 226 -7.88 -11.72 23.62
CA TYR A 226 -6.55 -11.12 23.45
C TYR A 226 -6.40 -9.74 24.10
N GLY A 227 -7.48 -9.13 24.57
CA GLY A 227 -7.45 -7.75 25.08
C GLY A 227 -7.30 -6.69 23.98
N LEU A 228 -7.59 -7.04 22.73
CA LEU A 228 -7.46 -6.17 21.56
C LEU A 228 -8.82 -5.92 20.91
N GLU A 229 -9.15 -4.66 20.66
CA GLU A 229 -10.38 -4.28 19.97
C GLU A 229 -10.19 -4.39 18.45
N TYR A 230 -10.53 -5.56 17.89
CA TYR A 230 -10.29 -5.90 16.47
C TYR A 230 -11.47 -6.70 15.91
N ILE A 231 -11.92 -6.36 14.69
CA ILE A 231 -12.90 -7.12 13.91
C ILE A 231 -12.90 -6.63 12.45
N GLU A 232 -13.17 -7.51 11.49
CA GLU A 232 -13.21 -7.19 10.06
C GLU A 232 -14.66 -6.97 9.60
N ALA A 233 -14.91 -5.90 8.84
CA ALA A 233 -16.23 -5.62 8.28
C ALA A 233 -16.32 -6.15 6.84
N HIS A 234 -17.17 -7.17 6.63
CA HIS A 234 -17.36 -7.83 5.35
C HIS A 234 -18.67 -7.38 4.69
N HIS A 235 -18.67 -7.17 3.37
CA HIS A 235 -19.90 -6.81 2.65
C HIS A 235 -20.71 -8.06 2.31
N ILE A 236 -21.99 -8.08 2.69
CA ILE A 236 -22.89 -9.22 2.49
C ILE A 236 -23.16 -9.47 0.99
N GLU A 237 -23.14 -8.42 0.16
CA GLU A 237 -23.18 -8.50 -1.31
C GLU A 237 -21.89 -7.90 -1.89
N GLN A 238 -21.19 -8.65 -2.76
CA GLN A 238 -19.98 -8.13 -3.41
C GLN A 238 -20.34 -6.98 -4.36
N MET A 239 -19.68 -5.83 -4.21
CA MET A 239 -19.79 -4.71 -5.17
C MET A 239 -19.36 -5.10 -6.59
N ALA A 240 -18.60 -6.19 -6.76
CA ALA A 240 -18.07 -6.62 -8.05
C ALA A 240 -19.12 -7.20 -9.03
N SER A 241 -20.35 -7.51 -8.58
CA SER A 241 -21.38 -8.12 -9.44
C SER A 241 -22.45 -7.15 -9.94
N LEU A 242 -22.32 -5.84 -9.72
CA LEU A 242 -23.40 -4.87 -9.97
C LEU A 242 -22.89 -3.69 -10.81
N GLU A 243 -23.26 -3.65 -12.10
CA GLU A 243 -23.11 -2.46 -12.93
C GLU A 243 -24.06 -1.35 -12.42
N GLY A 244 -23.54 -0.39 -11.65
CA GLY A 244 -24.25 0.81 -11.24
C GLY A 244 -23.80 1.37 -9.88
N GLU A 245 -23.75 2.70 -9.74
CA GLU A 245 -23.54 3.37 -8.45
C GLU A 245 -24.69 3.05 -7.49
N ARG A 246 -24.48 2.11 -6.55
CA ARG A 246 -25.35 1.93 -5.37
C ARG A 246 -24.68 2.54 -4.16
N GLN A 247 -25.47 3.28 -3.37
CA GLN A 247 -25.06 3.76 -2.06
C GLN A 247 -25.03 2.58 -1.09
N THR A 248 -23.83 2.15 -0.68
CA THR A 248 -23.65 1.12 0.37
C THR A 248 -24.07 1.67 1.72
N SER A 249 -24.85 0.92 2.47
CA SER A 249 -25.34 1.26 3.81
C SER A 249 -24.65 0.41 4.87
N ILE A 250 -24.68 0.87 6.13
CA ILE A 250 -24.11 0.12 7.26
C ILE A 250 -24.72 -1.28 7.39
N SER A 251 -26.01 -1.43 7.04
CA SER A 251 -26.72 -2.71 7.05
C SER A 251 -26.24 -3.72 6.01
N ASP A 252 -25.41 -3.30 5.05
CA ASP A 252 -24.81 -4.19 4.06
C ASP A 252 -23.49 -4.82 4.56
N LEU A 253 -23.07 -4.52 5.79
CA LEU A 253 -21.86 -5.01 6.43
C LEU A 253 -22.17 -6.05 7.53
N VAL A 254 -21.29 -7.04 7.64
CA VAL A 254 -21.27 -8.03 8.72
C VAL A 254 -19.90 -8.05 9.39
N MET A 255 -19.88 -8.14 10.72
CA MET A 255 -18.67 -8.18 11.52
C MET A 255 -18.16 -9.62 11.63
N LEU A 256 -16.96 -9.90 11.10
CA LEU A 256 -16.34 -11.23 11.09
C LEU A 256 -14.94 -11.18 11.69
N CYS A 257 -14.51 -12.29 12.33
CA CYS A 257 -13.10 -12.46 12.69
C CYS A 257 -12.28 -12.88 11.47
N ALA A 258 -10.96 -12.64 11.50
CA ALA A 258 -10.02 -13.03 10.44
C ALA A 258 -10.25 -14.44 9.88
N ASN A 259 -10.49 -15.42 10.75
CA ASN A 259 -10.76 -16.79 10.32
C ASN A 259 -12.10 -16.92 9.58
N CYS A 260 -13.18 -16.32 10.10
CA CYS A 260 -14.49 -16.38 9.47
C CYS A 260 -14.53 -15.58 8.17
N HIS A 261 -13.87 -14.42 8.14
CA HIS A 261 -13.71 -13.60 6.95
C HIS A 261 -12.98 -14.38 5.85
N ARG A 262 -11.86 -15.02 6.20
CA ARG A 262 -11.14 -15.88 5.27
C ARG A 262 -12.01 -17.02 4.73
N ILE A 263 -12.82 -17.65 5.59
CA ILE A 263 -13.71 -18.74 5.20
C ILE A 263 -14.81 -18.26 4.24
N VAL A 264 -15.43 -17.11 4.46
CA VAL A 264 -16.47 -16.61 3.54
C VAL A 264 -15.92 -16.38 2.13
N HIS A 265 -14.65 -15.99 2.01
CA HIS A 265 -13.95 -15.80 0.74
C HIS A 265 -13.34 -17.09 0.12
N THR A 266 -13.58 -18.28 0.68
CA THR A 266 -13.07 -19.54 0.09
C THR A 266 -13.75 -19.94 -1.22
N ARG A 267 -14.85 -19.29 -1.59
CA ARG A 267 -15.59 -19.52 -2.83
C ARG A 267 -16.11 -18.19 -3.40
N THR A 268 -16.41 -18.20 -4.70
CA THR A 268 -17.05 -17.08 -5.40
C THR A 268 -18.37 -17.56 -5.99
N PRO A 269 -19.53 -16.97 -5.63
CA PRO A 269 -19.71 -15.87 -4.67
C PRO A 269 -19.41 -16.31 -3.21
N PRO A 270 -19.08 -15.37 -2.30
CA PRO A 270 -18.80 -15.66 -0.89
C PRO A 270 -19.91 -16.45 -0.19
N LEU A 271 -19.56 -17.10 0.91
CA LEU A 271 -20.56 -17.72 1.78
C LEU A 271 -21.42 -16.65 2.44
N SER A 272 -22.73 -16.87 2.46
CA SER A 272 -23.62 -16.06 3.30
C SER A 272 -23.33 -16.31 4.78
N LEU A 273 -23.73 -15.37 5.63
CA LEU A 273 -23.62 -15.52 7.08
C LEU A 273 -24.36 -16.79 7.58
N GLU A 274 -25.48 -17.13 6.95
CA GLU A 274 -26.24 -18.35 7.27
C GLU A 274 -25.47 -19.62 6.91
N GLU A 275 -24.83 -19.66 5.73
CA GLU A 275 -24.00 -20.78 5.29
C GLU A 275 -22.77 -20.95 6.19
N LEU A 276 -22.13 -19.84 6.56
CA LEU A 276 -21.00 -19.83 7.50
C LEU A 276 -21.42 -20.42 8.85
N ARG A 277 -22.53 -19.94 9.42
CA ARG A 277 -23.07 -20.46 10.70
C ARG A 277 -23.41 -21.95 10.60
N ALA A 278 -23.96 -22.40 9.47
CA ALA A 278 -24.28 -23.82 9.25
C ALA A 278 -23.02 -24.71 9.15
N ILE A 279 -21.92 -24.20 8.59
CA ILE A 279 -20.63 -24.92 8.57
C ILE A 279 -20.07 -25.05 9.98
N ILE A 280 -20.08 -23.96 10.75
CA ILE A 280 -19.59 -23.94 12.13
C ILE A 280 -20.41 -24.92 13.00
N LYS A 281 -21.74 -24.85 12.93
CA LYS A 281 -22.64 -25.72 13.71
C LYS A 281 -22.47 -27.22 13.40
N ARG A 282 -22.26 -27.58 12.12
CA ARG A 282 -22.01 -28.98 11.72
C ARG A 282 -20.73 -29.57 12.33
N ARG A 283 -19.74 -28.72 12.68
CA ARG A 283 -18.53 -29.16 13.35
C ARG A 283 -18.77 -29.47 14.83
N ASP A 284 -19.55 -28.64 15.52
CA ASP A 284 -19.85 -28.84 16.95
C ASP A 284 -20.66 -30.14 17.20
N GLU A 285 -21.45 -30.59 16.22
CA GLU A 285 -22.18 -31.87 16.27
C GLU A 285 -21.29 -33.11 15.96
N GLY A 286 -20.17 -32.92 15.25
CA GLY A 286 -19.26 -34.00 14.83
C GLY A 286 -18.01 -34.18 15.69
N PHE A 287 -17.60 -33.14 16.43
CA PHE A 287 -16.51 -33.16 17.39
C PHE A 287 -16.83 -32.18 18.52
N PRO A 288 -17.36 -32.64 19.68
CA PRO A 288 -17.59 -31.73 20.80
C PRO A 288 -16.25 -31.15 21.26
N ASN A 289 -16.22 -29.82 21.41
CA ASN A 289 -15.06 -29.11 21.94
C ASN A 289 -14.62 -29.76 23.26
N LYS A 290 -13.36 -30.19 23.32
CA LYS A 290 -12.72 -30.72 24.53
C LYS A 290 -12.38 -29.61 25.50
#